data_AF-A0A820SJ44-F1
#
_entry.id   AF-A0A820SJ44-F1
#
_cell.length_a   1.000
_cell.length_b   1.000
_cell.length_c   1.000
_cell.angle_alpha   90.00
_cell.angle_beta   90.00
_cell.angle_gamma   90.00
#
_symmetry.space_group_name_H-M   'P 1'
#
loop_
_entity.id
_entity.type
_entity.pdbx_description
1 polymer ?
#
loop_
_entity_poly.entity_id
_entity_poly.type
_entity_poly.pdbx_seq_one_letter_code
_entity_poly.pdbx_strand_id
1 'polypeptide(L)'
;WALARSAFEQKDVIDPEQITKRCWQLTDRIIDCIMKFYESQKENINSKRNILFNVTYNDLMSNPIDVVHRIYDHFGLHWSTVFEIAMQQWLVENPQGKQGRHSYSLKDFNLKFEEIETHYADYTKIFLA
;
A
#
# COMPACT_ATOMS: atom_id res chain seq x y z
N TRP A 1 10.88 -30.76 -6.72
CA TRP A 1 10.09 -30.38 -5.54
C TRP A 1 10.82 -30.59 -4.21
N ALA A 2 11.73 -31.57 -4.08
CA ALA A 2 12.58 -31.70 -2.88
C ALA A 2 13.75 -30.69 -2.81
N LEU A 3 14.37 -30.35 -3.96
CA LEU A 3 15.52 -29.43 -4.02
C LEU A 3 15.20 -27.95 -3.78
N ALA A 4 13.94 -27.52 -3.93
CA ALA A 4 13.53 -26.15 -3.64
C ALA A 4 13.36 -25.90 -2.13
N ARG A 5 13.09 -26.95 -1.34
CA ARG A 5 12.82 -26.85 0.10
C ARG A 5 14.10 -26.51 0.87
N SER A 6 15.25 -27.06 0.44
CA SER A 6 16.55 -26.79 1.08
C SER A 6 17.05 -25.35 0.89
N ALA A 7 16.60 -24.66 -0.17
CA ALA A 7 16.95 -23.25 -0.41
C ALA A 7 16.19 -22.28 0.53
N PHE A 8 14.98 -22.65 0.97
CA PHE A 8 14.20 -21.88 1.95
C PHE A 8 14.47 -22.28 3.41
N GLU A 9 15.16 -23.40 3.64
CA GLU A 9 15.55 -23.89 4.97
C GLU A 9 16.93 -23.39 5.42
N GLN A 10 17.69 -22.71 4.55
CA GLN A 10 18.83 -21.91 5.00
C GLN A 10 18.29 -20.73 5.82
N LYS A 11 18.30 -20.89 7.15
CA LYS A 11 18.26 -19.76 8.07
C LYS A 11 19.57 -19.00 7.90
N ASP A 12 19.66 -18.16 6.87
CA ASP A 12 20.58 -17.04 6.93
C ASP A 12 20.37 -16.36 8.28
N VAL A 13 21.47 -16.04 8.96
CA VAL A 13 21.40 -15.25 10.20
C VAL A 13 20.95 -13.87 9.79
N ILE A 14 19.64 -13.69 9.77
CA ILE A 14 19.00 -12.42 9.48
C ILE A 14 19.16 -11.57 10.74
N ASP A 15 19.95 -10.51 10.63
CA ASP A 15 20.07 -9.48 11.65
C ASP A 15 18.83 -8.56 11.59
N PRO A 16 17.95 -8.58 12.62
CA PRO A 16 16.75 -7.75 12.65
C PRO A 16 17.08 -6.26 12.57
N GLU A 17 18.19 -5.82 13.15
CA GLU A 17 18.59 -4.40 13.13
C GLU A 17 18.94 -3.95 11.70
N GLN A 18 19.69 -4.78 10.97
CA GLN A 18 20.01 -4.52 9.57
C GLN A 18 18.74 -4.48 8.69
N ILE A 19 17.78 -5.39 8.91
CA ILE A 19 16.50 -5.36 8.20
C ILE A 19 15.73 -4.09 8.52
N THR A 20 15.55 -3.77 9.80
CA THR A 20 14.84 -2.57 10.25
C THR A 20 15.41 -1.33 9.58
N LYS A 21 16.74 -1.16 9.62
CA LYS A 21 17.42 -0.02 9.01
C LYS A 21 17.17 0.08 7.50
N ARG A 22 17.26 -1.04 6.77
CA ARG A 22 17.02 -1.05 5.31
C ARG A 22 15.55 -0.77 4.97
N CYS A 23 14.62 -1.39 5.69
CA CYS A 23 13.19 -1.16 5.51
C CYS A 23 12.84 0.30 5.79
N TRP A 24 13.39 0.88 6.86
CA TRP A 24 13.19 2.29 7.19
C TRP A 24 13.72 3.20 6.07
N GLN A 25 14.96 3.01 5.63
CA GLN A 25 15.55 3.80 4.54
C GLN A 25 14.77 3.71 3.23
N LEU A 26 14.23 2.52 2.91
CA LEU A 26 13.40 2.32 1.74
C LEU A 26 12.07 3.07 1.87
N THR A 27 11.41 2.94 3.02
CA THR A 27 10.15 3.63 3.32
C THR A 27 10.32 5.14 3.27
N ASP A 28 11.39 5.69 3.86
CA ASP A 28 11.72 7.11 3.81
C ASP A 28 11.86 7.58 2.35
N ARG A 29 12.60 6.85 1.52
CA ARG A 29 12.79 7.21 0.13
C ARG A 29 11.47 7.19 -0.66
N ILE A 30 10.62 6.19 -0.42
CA ILE A 30 9.31 6.10 -1.07
C ILE A 30 8.43 7.27 -0.65
N ILE A 31 8.32 7.55 0.65
CA ILE A 31 7.51 8.64 1.18
C ILE A 31 8.03 9.99 0.67
N ASP A 32 9.34 10.23 0.70
CA ASP A 32 9.94 11.44 0.13
C ASP A 32 9.57 11.64 -1.33
N CYS A 33 9.64 10.57 -2.14
CA CYS A 33 9.25 10.63 -3.54
C CYS A 33 7.76 10.95 -3.72
N ILE A 34 6.89 10.31 -2.94
CA ILE A 34 5.44 10.56 -2.96
C ILE A 34 5.15 12.01 -2.56
N MET A 35 5.74 12.50 -1.46
CA MET A 35 5.52 13.84 -0.94
C MET A 35 6.01 14.91 -1.92
N LYS A 36 7.20 14.74 -2.51
CA LYS A 36 7.73 15.65 -3.54
C LYS A 36 6.85 15.69 -4.77
N PHE A 37 6.38 14.53 -5.22
CA PHE A 37 5.47 14.47 -6.37
C PHE A 37 4.13 15.12 -6.04
N TYR A 38 3.55 14.83 -4.87
CA TYR A 38 2.29 15.42 -4.42
C TYR A 38 2.37 16.95 -4.34
N GLU A 39 3.43 17.50 -3.73
CA GLU A 39 3.63 18.95 -3.66
C GLU A 39 3.82 19.55 -5.06
N SER A 40 4.51 18.87 -5.98
CA SER A 40 4.66 19.33 -7.36
C SER A 40 3.34 19.44 -8.14
N GLN A 41 2.32 18.70 -7.71
CA GLN A 41 0.99 18.68 -8.34
C GLN A 41 -0.05 19.51 -7.60
N LYS A 42 0.30 20.13 -6.47
CA LYS A 42 -0.65 20.79 -5.56
C LYS A 42 -1.52 21.85 -6.23
N GLU A 43 -0.97 22.62 -7.16
CA GLU A 43 -1.72 23.60 -7.96
C GLU A 43 -2.67 22.95 -8.96
N ASN A 44 -2.36 21.73 -9.41
CA ASN A 44 -3.18 20.97 -10.34
C ASN A 44 -4.28 20.14 -9.67
N ILE A 45 -4.20 19.89 -8.35
CA ILE A 45 -5.19 19.08 -7.61
C ILE A 45 -6.60 19.66 -7.73
N ASN A 46 -6.74 20.99 -7.71
CA ASN A 46 -8.03 21.69 -7.87
C ASN A 46 -8.35 22.06 -9.32
N SER A 47 -7.58 21.54 -10.28
CA SER A 47 -7.72 21.85 -11.70
C SER A 47 -8.35 20.69 -12.47
N LYS A 48 -8.82 20.97 -13.69
CA LYS A 48 -9.25 19.92 -14.64
C LYS A 48 -8.14 18.94 -15.05
N ARG A 49 -6.88 19.21 -14.69
CA ARG A 49 -5.72 18.36 -14.94
C ARG A 49 -5.26 17.61 -13.69
N ASN A 50 -6.15 17.38 -12.71
CA ASN A 50 -5.79 16.55 -11.58
C ASN A 50 -5.49 15.12 -12.06
N ILE A 51 -4.23 14.71 -11.90
CA ILE A 51 -3.73 13.39 -12.27
C ILE A 51 -3.58 12.46 -11.06
N LEU A 52 -3.96 12.93 -9.87
CA LEU A 52 -3.77 12.25 -8.60
C LEU A 52 -5.10 11.74 -8.05
N PHE A 53 -5.15 10.43 -7.81
CA PHE A 53 -6.25 9.78 -7.10
C PHE A 53 -5.70 8.95 -5.94
N ASN A 54 -6.10 9.29 -4.72
CA ASN A 54 -5.65 8.61 -3.50
C ASN A 54 -6.64 7.51 -3.11
N VAL A 55 -6.13 6.31 -2.82
CA VAL A 55 -6.91 5.19 -2.31
C VAL A 55 -6.35 4.77 -0.96
N THR A 56 -7.17 4.87 0.08
CA THR A 56 -6.80 4.30 1.38
C THR A 56 -7.02 2.79 1.38
N TYR A 57 -6.22 2.07 2.17
CA TYR A 57 -6.43 0.64 2.34
C TYR A 57 -7.82 0.32 2.89
N ASN A 58 -8.32 1.13 3.83
CA ASN A 58 -9.63 0.94 4.44
C ASN A 58 -10.77 1.08 3.42
N ASP A 59 -10.72 2.08 2.54
CA ASP A 59 -11.69 2.26 1.45
C ASP A 59 -11.70 1.03 0.53
N LEU A 60 -10.49 0.61 0.10
CA LEU A 60 -10.34 -0.51 -0.82
C LEU A 60 -10.85 -1.83 -0.23
N MET A 61 -10.61 -2.08 1.05
CA MET A 61 -11.11 -3.28 1.71
C MET A 61 -12.62 -3.24 1.97
N SER A 62 -13.18 -2.05 2.20
CA SER A 62 -14.61 -1.89 2.50
C SER A 62 -15.48 -2.07 1.26
N ASN A 63 -15.07 -1.47 0.13
CA ASN A 63 -15.79 -1.60 -1.14
C ASN A 63 -14.86 -1.45 -2.35
N PRO A 64 -14.18 -2.52 -2.80
CA PRO A 64 -13.20 -2.43 -3.88
C PRO A 64 -13.82 -2.00 -5.23
N ILE A 65 -15.09 -2.35 -5.48
CA ILE A 65 -15.78 -2.01 -6.73
C ILE A 65 -16.05 -0.52 -6.80
N ASP A 66 -16.57 0.07 -5.72
CA ASP A 66 -16.78 1.52 -5.63
C ASP A 66 -15.46 2.28 -5.79
N VAL A 67 -14.39 1.83 -5.15
CA VAL A 67 -13.06 2.44 -5.32
C VAL A 67 -12.63 2.46 -6.79
N VAL A 68 -12.78 1.34 -7.52
CA VAL A 68 -12.42 1.26 -8.94
C VAL A 68 -13.34 2.15 -9.79
N HIS A 69 -14.63 2.25 -9.45
CA HIS A 69 -15.55 3.17 -10.12
C HIS A 69 -15.11 4.63 -9.96
N ARG A 70 -14.78 5.05 -8.73
CA ARG A 70 -14.28 6.42 -8.47
C ARG A 70 -12.97 6.71 -9.22
N ILE A 71 -12.08 5.73 -9.38
CA ILE A 71 -10.87 5.86 -10.20
C ILE A 71 -11.25 6.13 -11.66
N TYR A 72 -12.18 5.35 -12.22
CA TYR A 72 -12.60 5.51 -13.61
C TYR A 72 -13.27 6.86 -13.84
N ASP A 73 -14.16 7.28 -12.94
CA ASP A 73 -14.82 8.58 -13.01
C ASP A 73 -13.80 9.73 -12.94
N HIS A 74 -12.83 9.64 -12.02
CA HIS A 74 -11.80 10.66 -11.84
C HIS A 74 -10.97 10.88 -13.11
N PHE A 75 -10.61 9.80 -13.81
CA PHE A 75 -9.81 9.87 -15.03
C PHE A 75 -10.65 9.92 -16.32
N GLY A 76 -11.98 9.98 -16.22
CA GLY A 76 -12.89 10.01 -17.37
C GLY A 76 -12.82 8.74 -18.24
N LEU A 77 -12.56 7.59 -17.63
CA LEU A 77 -12.49 6.29 -18.31
C LEU A 77 -13.87 5.67 -18.47
N HIS A 78 -14.07 4.94 -19.57
CA HIS A 78 -15.34 4.27 -19.82
C HIS A 78 -15.59 3.10 -18.87
N TRP A 79 -16.73 3.12 -18.16
CA TRP A 79 -17.22 2.01 -17.35
C TRP A 79 -18.16 1.12 -18.15
N SER A 80 -17.94 -0.20 -18.12
CA SER A 80 -18.81 -1.17 -18.80
C SER A 80 -19.33 -2.22 -17.82
N THR A 81 -20.56 -2.67 -18.04
CA THR A 81 -21.18 -3.73 -17.22
C THR A 81 -20.41 -5.05 -17.28
N VAL A 82 -19.81 -5.37 -18.43
CA VAL A 82 -19.00 -6.59 -18.58
C VAL A 82 -17.76 -6.56 -17.69
N PHE A 83 -17.11 -5.39 -17.59
CA PHE A 83 -15.95 -5.21 -16.72
C PHE A 83 -16.31 -5.36 -15.25
N GLU A 84 -17.41 -4.76 -14.81
CA GLU A 84 -17.89 -4.87 -13.43
C GLU A 84 -18.21 -6.31 -13.04
N ILE A 85 -18.91 -7.05 -13.90
CA ILE A 85 -19.24 -8.48 -13.68
C ILE A 85 -17.96 -9.31 -13.54
N ALA A 86 -16.97 -9.10 -14.41
CA ALA A 86 -15.69 -9.80 -14.34
C ALA A 86 -14.94 -9.51 -13.03
N MET A 87 -14.96 -8.25 -12.56
CA MET A 87 -14.35 -7.85 -11.29
C MET A 87 -15.06 -8.48 -10.09
N GLN A 88 -16.40 -8.48 -10.08
CA GLN A 88 -17.20 -9.16 -9.06
C GLN A 88 -16.86 -10.65 -8.97
N GLN A 89 -16.80 -11.32 -10.12
CA GLN A 89 -16.43 -12.73 -10.19
C GLN A 89 -15.02 -12.97 -9.65
N TRP A 90 -14.05 -12.14 -10.03
CA TRP A 90 -12.68 -12.27 -9.54
C TRP A 90 -12.59 -12.14 -8.01
N LEU A 91 -13.34 -11.22 -7.41
CA LEU A 91 -13.38 -11.03 -5.95
C LEU A 91 -13.95 -12.27 -5.23
N VAL A 92 -14.98 -12.90 -5.80
CA VAL A 92 -15.54 -14.16 -5.27
C VAL A 92 -14.53 -15.30 -5.36
N GLU A 93 -13.79 -15.39 -6.47
CA GLU A 93 -12.79 -16.42 -6.69
C GLU A 93 -11.51 -16.21 -5.87
N ASN A 94 -11.22 -14.96 -5.47
CA ASN A 94 -9.98 -14.56 -4.80
C ASN A 94 -10.22 -13.83 -3.47
N PRO A 95 -10.92 -14.45 -2.49
CA PRO A 95 -11.07 -13.85 -1.18
C PRO A 95 -9.71 -13.59 -0.53
N GLN A 96 -9.59 -12.44 0.12
CA GLN A 96 -8.39 -12.04 0.85
C GLN A 96 -8.11 -13.01 2.02
N GLY A 97 -6.84 -13.26 2.32
CA GLY A 97 -6.43 -14.01 3.51
C GLY A 97 -6.24 -15.52 3.32
N LYS A 98 -6.27 -16.04 2.08
CA LYS A 98 -6.02 -17.46 1.79
C LYS A 98 -4.67 -18.00 2.29
N GLN A 99 -3.69 -17.13 2.58
CA GLN A 99 -2.32 -17.52 2.96
C GLN A 99 -2.02 -17.42 4.47
N GLY A 100 -3.04 -17.26 5.31
CA GLY A 100 -2.86 -17.11 6.77
C GLY A 100 -2.33 -15.74 7.17
N ARG A 101 -2.34 -15.45 8.48
CA ARG A 101 -1.79 -14.21 9.05
C ARG A 101 -0.46 -14.50 9.72
N HIS A 102 0.59 -13.86 9.24
CA HIS A 102 1.83 -13.72 10.01
C HIS A 102 1.63 -12.61 11.04
N SER A 103 1.87 -12.92 12.32
CA SER A 103 1.85 -11.94 13.39
C SER A 103 3.27 -11.44 13.64
N TYR A 104 3.49 -10.16 13.41
CA TYR A 104 4.74 -9.45 13.71
C TYR A 104 4.43 -8.35 14.71
N SER A 105 5.37 -8.07 15.61
CA SER A 105 5.31 -6.92 16.51
C SER A 105 6.45 -5.95 16.21
N LEU A 106 6.24 -4.67 16.50
CA LEU A 106 7.31 -3.65 16.38
C LEU A 106 8.52 -3.98 17.27
N LYS A 107 8.29 -4.65 18.41
CA LYS A 107 9.34 -5.07 19.35
C LYS A 107 10.31 -6.07 18.73
N ASP A 108 9.86 -6.92 17.80
CA ASP A 108 10.73 -7.89 17.11
C ASP A 108 11.82 -7.19 16.27
N PHE A 109 11.63 -5.90 16.00
CA PHE A 109 12.46 -5.06 15.15
C PHE A 109 13.07 -3.87 15.91
N ASN A 110 12.94 -3.84 17.25
CA ASN A 110 13.34 -2.72 18.11
C ASN A 110 12.72 -1.37 17.72
N LEU A 111 11.50 -1.40 17.17
CA LEU A 111 10.74 -0.22 16.77
C LEU A 111 9.73 0.17 17.85
N LYS A 112 9.49 1.47 18.01
CA LYS A 112 8.37 2.01 18.80
C LYS A 112 7.35 2.69 17.91
N PHE A 113 6.09 2.60 18.31
CA PHE A 113 5.00 3.19 17.55
C PHE A 113 5.13 4.72 17.49
N GLU A 114 5.49 5.34 18.61
CA GLU A 114 5.63 6.79 18.74
C GLU A 114 6.75 7.35 17.85
N GLU A 115 7.83 6.57 17.66
CA GLU A 115 8.94 6.93 16.77
C GLU A 115 8.47 6.95 15.30
N ILE A 116 7.68 5.94 14.89
CA ILE A 116 7.10 5.85 13.53
C ILE A 116 6.07 6.95 13.30
N GLU A 117 5.17 7.16 14.26
CA GLU A 117 4.12 8.18 14.19
C GLU A 117 4.71 9.58 14.06
N THR A 118 5.72 9.91 14.88
CA THR A 118 6.42 11.19 14.82
C THR A 118 7.16 11.35 13.49
N HIS A 119 7.86 10.31 13.04
CA HIS A 119 8.70 10.37 11.83
C HIS A 119 7.87 10.52 10.55
N TYR A 120 6.65 9.97 10.49
CA TYR A 120 5.74 10.07 9.34
C TYR A 120 4.54 11.00 9.55
N ALA A 121 4.59 11.90 10.54
CA ALA A 121 3.49 12.80 10.90
C ALA A 121 2.99 13.64 9.71
N ASP A 122 3.90 14.18 8.88
CA ASP A 122 3.53 14.99 7.72
C ASP A 122 2.78 14.18 6.66
N TYR A 123 3.23 12.95 6.39
CA TYR A 123 2.56 12.04 5.46
C TYR A 123 1.16 11.67 5.97
N THR A 124 1.07 11.24 7.22
CA THR A 124 -0.20 10.80 7.83
C THR A 124 -1.21 11.95 7.89
N LYS A 125 -0.78 13.17 8.20
CA LYS A 125 -1.63 14.37 8.19
C LYS A 125 -2.23 14.68 6.81
N ILE A 126 -1.50 14.39 5.73
CA ILE A 126 -1.98 14.67 4.38
C ILE A 126 -2.90 13.56 3.87
N PHE A 127 -2.59 12.30 4.15
CA PHE A 127 -3.23 11.15 3.48
C PHE A 127 -4.13 10.29 4.38
N LEU A 128 -4.03 10.42 5.71
CA LEU A 128 -4.73 9.57 6.69
C LEU A 128 -5.53 10.36 7.75
N ALA A 129 -5.58 11.69 7.65
CA ALA A 129 -6.42 12.54 8.49
C ALA A 129 -7.87 12.60 7.98
#